data_AF-A0A838QMD5-F1
#
_entry.id   AF-A0A838QMD5-F1
#
_cell.length_a   1.000
_cell.length_b   1.000
_cell.length_c   1.000
_cell.angle_alpha   90.00
_cell.angle_beta   90.00
_cell.angle_gamma   90.00
#
_symmetry.space_group_name_H-M   'P 1'
#
loop_
_entity.id
_entity.type
_entity.pdbx_description
1 polymer ?
#
loop_
_entity_poly.entity_id
_entity_poly.type
_entity_poly.pdbx_seq_one_letter_code
_entity_poly.pdbx_strand_id
1 'polypeptide(L)' 'KRAGAAIQNDAACASALIDRKYGDNIAKIFEESSHGQALAEAGFGDDLAVCAAVDSHSVVPIYQDRQVTRLGPDRER' A
#
# COMPACT_ATOMS: atom_id res chain seq x y z
N LYS A 1 10.95 2.51 15.87
CA LYS A 1 10.49 1.47 16.83
C LYS A 1 10.00 0.28 16.02
N ARG A 2 10.55 -0.92 16.20
CA ARG A 2 9.84 -2.11 15.69
C ARG A 2 8.54 -2.22 16.49
N ALA A 3 7.41 -2.34 15.81
CA ALA A 3 6.18 -2.74 16.48
C ALA A 3 6.47 -4.06 17.23
N GLY A 4 6.01 -4.18 18.47
CA GLY A 4 6.07 -5.47 19.18
C GLY A 4 5.40 -6.56 18.35
N ALA A 5 5.73 -7.83 18.60
CA ALA A 5 5.17 -8.95 17.84
C ALA A 5 3.63 -8.88 17.87
N ALA A 6 3.04 -8.42 16.76
CA ALA A 6 1.60 -8.30 16.63
C ALA A 6 1.01 -9.70 16.50
N ILE A 7 -0.14 -9.94 17.13
CA ILE A 7 -0.90 -11.16 16.92
C ILE A 7 -1.42 -11.11 15.48
N GLN A 8 -1.01 -12.07 14.66
CA GLN A 8 -1.44 -12.18 13.27
C GLN A 8 -2.64 -13.11 13.17
N ASN A 9 -3.67 -12.65 12.46
CA ASN A 9 -4.72 -13.54 11.96
C ASN A 9 -4.28 -14.15 10.60
N ASP A 10 -5.06 -15.10 10.08
CA ASP A 10 -4.75 -15.80 8.84
C ASP A 10 -4.53 -14.85 7.66
N ALA A 11 -5.34 -13.79 7.56
CA ALA A 11 -5.22 -12.79 6.50
C ALA A 11 -3.89 -12.01 6.61
N ALA A 12 -3.46 -11.67 7.83
CA ALA A 12 -2.17 -11.03 8.06
C ALA A 12 -1.01 -11.97 7.71
N CYS A 13 -1.11 -13.26 8.05
CA CYS A 13 -0.13 -14.28 7.64
C CYS A 13 -0.04 -14.41 6.12
N ALA A 14 -1.18 -14.52 5.43
CA ALA A 14 -1.23 -14.60 3.97
C ALA A 14 -0.65 -13.33 3.31
N SER A 15 -0.99 -12.15 3.83
CA SER A 15 -0.47 -10.87 3.32
C SER A 15 1.05 -10.79 3.48
N ALA A 16 1.60 -11.25 4.60
CA ALA A 16 3.05 -11.31 4.80
C ALA A 16 3.76 -12.28 3.84
N LEU A 17 3.10 -13.37 3.41
CA LEU A 17 3.65 -14.27 2.40
C LEU A 17 3.65 -13.64 1.00
N ILE A 18 2.60 -12.88 0.67
CA ILE A 18 2.53 -12.10 -0.58
C ILE A 18 3.63 -11.03 -0.58
N ASP A 19 3.77 -10.28 0.51
CA ASP A 19 4.82 -9.27 0.68
C ASP A 19 6.23 -9.89 0.56
N ARG A 20 6.49 -11.06 1.16
CA ARG A 20 7.78 -11.76 0.95
C ARG A 20 8.07 -12.10 -0.51
N LYS A 21 7.05 -12.31 -1.34
CA LYS A 21 7.21 -12.64 -2.76
C LYS A 21 7.36 -11.39 -3.65
N TYR A 22 6.64 -10.32 -3.35
CA TYR A 22 6.54 -9.14 -4.22
C TYR A 22 7.05 -7.84 -3.60
N GLY A 23 7.38 -7.79 -2.31
CA GLY A 23 7.69 -6.55 -1.58
C GLY A 23 8.92 -5.82 -2.12
N ASP A 24 9.92 -6.55 -2.61
CA ASP A 24 11.10 -5.97 -3.26
C ASP A 24 10.83 -5.49 -4.71
N ASN A 25 9.69 -5.89 -5.29
CA ASN A 25 9.28 -5.50 -6.63
C ASN A 25 7.74 -5.47 -6.74
N ILE A 26 7.14 -4.41 -6.18
CA ILE A 26 5.69 -4.23 -6.18
C ILE A 26 5.15 -4.14 -7.60
N ALA A 27 5.89 -3.59 -8.57
CA ALA A 27 5.43 -3.50 -9.96
C ALA A 27 5.02 -4.88 -10.53
N LYS A 28 5.74 -5.94 -10.15
CA LYS A 28 5.42 -7.31 -10.54
C LYS A 28 4.05 -7.80 -10.06
N ILE A 29 3.56 -7.32 -8.91
CA ILE A 29 2.22 -7.70 -8.44
C ILE A 29 1.14 -7.11 -9.36
N PHE A 30 1.36 -5.92 -9.91
CA PHE A 30 0.42 -5.29 -10.83
C PHE A 30 0.39 -6.02 -12.17
N GLU A 31 1.56 -6.41 -12.68
CA GLU A 31 1.69 -7.22 -13.91
C GLU A 31 0.96 -8.58 -13.81
N GLU A 32 1.02 -9.23 -12.65
CA GLU A 32 0.41 -10.55 -12.44
C GLU A 32 -1.06 -10.49 -11.98
N SER A 33 -1.52 -9.34 -11.46
CA SER A 33 -2.89 -9.17 -10.97
C SER A 33 -3.88 -8.86 -12.08
N SER A 34 -5.09 -9.41 -12.01
CA SER A 34 -6.15 -9.12 -12.99
C SER A 34 -6.50 -7.63 -13.05
N HIS A 35 -6.42 -6.91 -11.93
CA HIS A 35 -6.75 -5.48 -11.92
C HIS A 35 -5.63 -4.61 -12.47
N GLY A 36 -4.36 -4.93 -12.20
CA GLY A 36 -3.23 -4.22 -12.79
C GLY A 36 -3.17 -4.40 -14.32
N GLN A 37 -3.45 -5.61 -14.82
CA GLN A 37 -3.61 -5.85 -16.26
C GLN A 37 -4.73 -5.00 -16.86
N ALA A 38 -5.91 -4.96 -16.22
CA ALA A 38 -7.03 -4.15 -16.69
C ALA A 38 -6.71 -2.64 -16.74
N LEU A 39 -5.97 -2.11 -15.75
CA LEU A 39 -5.53 -0.71 -15.75
C LEU A 39 -4.52 -0.43 -16.85
N ALA A 40 -3.55 -1.32 -17.06
CA ALA A 40 -2.58 -1.20 -18.14
C ALA A 40 -3.25 -1.22 -19.52
N GLU A 41 -4.20 -2.14 -19.74
CA GLU A 41 -4.99 -2.24 -20.97
C GLU A 41 -5.85 -0.99 -21.22
N ALA A 42 -6.31 -0.33 -20.14
CA ALA A 42 -7.05 0.94 -20.22
C ALA A 42 -6.14 2.17 -20.45
N GLY A 43 -4.82 1.98 -20.56
CA GLY A 43 -3.86 3.07 -20.81
C GLY A 43 -3.29 3.73 -19.55
N PHE A 44 -3.55 3.18 -18.36
CA PHE A 44 -3.06 3.71 -17.07
C PHE A 44 -1.80 2.99 -16.58
N GLY A 45 -0.97 2.47 -17.49
CA GLY A 45 0.25 1.73 -17.14
C GLY A 45 1.26 2.56 -16.35
N ASP A 46 1.42 3.84 -16.70
CA ASP A 46 2.34 4.75 -16.00
C ASP A 46 1.90 5.01 -14.55
N ASP A 47 0.59 5.03 -14.29
CA ASP A 47 0.06 5.20 -12.94
C ASP A 47 0.43 4.03 -12.03
N LEU A 48 0.50 2.80 -12.56
CA LEU A 48 0.94 1.62 -11.81
C LEU A 48 2.39 1.75 -11.35
N ALA A 49 3.27 2.31 -12.19
CA ALA A 49 4.66 2.55 -11.82
C ALA A 49 4.78 3.60 -10.71
N VAL A 50 3.98 4.67 -10.77
CA VAL A 50 3.90 5.68 -9.71
C VAL A 50 3.38 5.06 -8.41
N CYS A 51 2.33 4.23 -8.48
CA CYS A 51 1.73 3.58 -7.30
C CYS A 51 2.63 2.50 -6.67
N ALA A 52 3.54 1.91 -7.45
CA ALA A 52 4.49 0.91 -6.95
C ALA A 52 5.65 1.52 -6.12
N ALA A 53 5.83 2.83 -6.16
CA ALA A 53 6.93 3.51 -5.47
C ALA A 53 6.69 3.62 -3.95
N VAL A 54 7.44 2.84 -3.20
CA VAL A 54 7.39 2.79 -1.72
C VAL A 54 7.98 4.07 -1.11
N ASP A 55 7.35 4.55 -0.04
CA ASP A 55 7.80 5.72 0.74
C ASP A 55 7.93 7.03 -0.06
N SER A 56 7.16 7.18 -1.15
CA SER A 56 7.19 8.37 -2.01
C SER A 56 6.78 9.67 -1.30
N HIS A 57 6.01 9.58 -0.21
CA HIS A 57 5.53 10.74 0.53
C HIS A 57 5.53 10.49 2.04
N SER A 58 6.00 11.47 2.82
CA SER A 58 6.00 11.45 4.29
C SER A 58 4.69 12.02 4.86
N VAL A 59 3.54 11.54 4.39
CA VAL A 59 2.21 11.98 4.84
C VAL A 59 1.31 10.78 5.14
N VAL A 60 0.55 10.86 6.22
CA VAL A 60 -0.48 9.87 6.57
C VAL A 60 -1.85 10.54 6.49
N PRO A 61 -2.69 10.19 5.50
CA PRO A 61 -4.07 10.66 5.42
C PRO A 61 -4.93 10.05 6.54
N ILE A 62 -5.86 10.84 7.09
CA ILE A 62 -6.83 10.41 8.10
C ILE A 62 -8.23 10.63 7.59
N TYR A 63 -9.07 9.61 7.70
CA TYR A 63 -10.51 9.74 7.53
C TYR A 63 -11.18 10.07 8.87
N GLN A 64 -11.72 11.28 8.99
CA GLN A 64 -12.47 11.74 10.17
C GLN A 64 -13.56 12.71 9.73
N ASP A 65 -14.72 12.67 10.40
CA ASP A 65 -15.83 13.60 10.15
C ASP A 65 -16.23 13.64 8.66
N ARG A 66 -16.19 12.45 8.02
CA ARG A 66 -16.48 12.23 6.59
C ARG A 66 -15.52 12.94 5.64
N GLN A 67 -14.32 13.30 6.10
CA GLN A 67 -13.31 13.98 5.31
C GLN A 67 -11.96 13.26 5.41
N VAL A 68 -11.16 13.34 4.34
CA VAL A 68 -9.76 12.91 4.34
C VAL A 68 -8.88 14.14 4.55
N THR A 69 -8.15 14.16 5.67
CA THR A 69 -7.27 15.27 6.06
C THR A 69 -5.86 14.76 6.32
N ARG A 70 -4.87 15.65 6.41
CA ARG A 70 -3.53 15.28 6.88
C ARG A 70 -3.58 15.01 8.38
N LEU A 71 -2.75 14.09 8.88
CA LEU A 71 -2.47 13.96 10.31
C LEU A 71 -2.08 15.34 10.87
N GLY A 72 -2.92 15.88 11.75
CA GLY A 72 -2.67 17.15 12.43
C GLY A 72 -1.79 16.97 13.67
N PRO A 73 -1.19 18.07 14.18
CA PRO A 73 -0.26 18.04 15.31
C PRO A 73 -0.86 17.46 16.60
N ASP A 74 -2.18 17.51 16.78
CA ASP A 74 -2.86 16.96 17.96
C ASP A 74 -2.80 15.43 18.06
N ARG A 75 -2.42 14.75 16.96
CA ARG A 75 -2.34 13.29 16.86
C ARG A 75 -0.95 12.75 16.51
N GLU A 76 0.06 13.63 16.45
CA GLU A 76 1.47 13.21 16.32
C GLU A 76 2.06 12.68 17.65
N ARG A 77 1.30 12.71 18.76
CA ARG A 77 1.72 12.25 20.09
C ARG A 77 1.43 10.77 20.35
#